data_AF-A0A2K6JN26-F1
#
_entry.id   AF-A0A2K6JN26-F1
#
_cell.length_a   1.000
_cell.length_b   1.000
_cell.length_c   1.000
_cell.angle_alpha   90.00
_cell.angle_beta   90.00
_cell.angle_gamma   90.00
#
_symmetry.space_group_name_H-M   'P 1'
#
loop_
_entity.id
_entity.type
_entity.pdbx_description
1 polymer ?
#
loop_
_entity_poly.entity_id
_entity_poly.type
_entity_poly.pdbx_seq_one_letter_code
_entity_poly.pdbx_strand_id
1 'polypeptide(L)'
;MQAARGSLANHTSIAELIKDVTTSEDFFDKLTVEQEFMSGIDTDKVNNYIEDCIAQKHSLIKVLRLVCLQSVCNSGLKQKVLDYYKREILQTYGYEHILTLHNLEKAGLLKPQTGGRNNYPTIRKTLRLWMDDVNEQNPTDISYVYSGYAPLSVRLAQLLSRPGWRSIEEVLRILPGPHFEERQPLPTGLQKKRQPGENRVTLVFFLGGVTFAEIAALRFLSQLEDGGTEYVIATTKLMNGTSWIEALMEKPF
;
A
#
# COMPACT_ATOMS: atom_id res chain seq x y z
N MET A 1 15.39 35.53 -2.27
CA MET A 1 15.11 35.36 -3.72
C MET A 1 16.00 34.31 -4.40
N GLN A 2 17.34 34.34 -4.25
CA GLN A 2 18.22 33.34 -4.90
C GLN A 2 17.95 31.89 -4.44
N ALA A 3 17.75 31.65 -3.14
CA ALA A 3 17.43 30.31 -2.61
C ALA A 3 16.14 29.72 -3.20
N ALA A 4 15.09 30.53 -3.35
CA ALA A 4 13.83 30.10 -3.96
C ALA A 4 14.00 29.74 -5.45
N ARG A 5 14.81 30.51 -6.20
CA ARG A 5 15.14 30.18 -7.60
C ARG A 5 15.92 28.87 -7.72
N GLY A 6 16.87 28.63 -6.82
CA GLY A 6 17.59 27.36 -6.75
C GLY A 6 16.67 26.18 -6.44
N SER A 7 15.76 26.32 -5.48
CA SER A 7 14.76 25.30 -5.16
C SER A 7 13.84 25.00 -6.34
N LEU A 8 13.37 26.02 -7.06
CA LEU A 8 12.53 25.86 -8.26
C LEU A 8 13.28 25.09 -9.34
N ALA A 9 14.51 25.51 -9.68
CA ALA A 9 15.31 24.85 -10.70
C ALA A 9 15.53 23.36 -10.39
N ASN A 10 15.87 23.03 -9.13
CA ASN A 10 16.04 21.65 -8.70
C ASN A 10 14.77 20.81 -8.91
N HIS A 11 13.60 21.33 -8.50
CA HIS A 11 12.35 20.60 -8.62
C HIS A 11 11.83 20.52 -10.06
N THR A 12 12.10 21.52 -10.91
CA THR A 12 11.81 21.45 -12.34
C THR A 12 12.59 20.31 -12.99
N SER A 13 13.90 20.22 -12.74
CA SER A 13 14.72 19.13 -13.30
C SER A 13 14.30 17.75 -12.78
N ILE A 14 13.98 17.63 -11.48
CA ILE A 14 13.46 16.36 -10.94
C ILE A 14 12.13 15.97 -11.60
N ALA A 15 11.23 16.93 -11.81
CA ALA A 15 9.94 16.67 -12.46
C ALA A 15 10.10 16.21 -13.91
N GLU A 16 11.06 16.77 -14.66
CA GLU A 16 11.40 16.32 -16.01
C GLU A 16 11.92 14.88 -16.02
N LEU A 17 12.83 14.53 -15.11
CA LEU A 17 13.36 13.17 -14.99
C LEU A 17 12.29 12.15 -14.59
N ILE A 18 11.35 12.52 -13.72
CA ILE A 18 10.20 11.66 -13.38
C ILE A 18 9.28 11.51 -14.59
N LYS A 19 9.04 12.61 -15.32
CA LYS A 19 8.17 12.62 -16.49
C LYS A 19 8.64 11.61 -17.52
N ASP A 20 9.94 11.60 -17.85
CA ASP A 20 10.53 10.66 -18.81
C ASP A 20 10.18 9.19 -18.52
N VAL A 21 10.17 8.82 -17.23
CA VAL A 21 9.78 7.46 -16.80
C VAL A 21 8.26 7.27 -16.90
N THR A 22 7.48 8.22 -16.38
CA THR A 22 6.01 8.09 -16.28
C THR A 22 5.28 8.18 -17.63
N THR A 23 5.94 8.67 -18.68
CA THR A 23 5.40 8.71 -20.04
C THR A 23 5.84 7.53 -20.91
N SER A 24 6.59 6.57 -20.35
CA SER A 24 7.00 5.36 -21.08
C SER A 24 5.87 4.34 -21.16
N GLU A 25 5.84 3.56 -22.24
CA GLU A 25 4.87 2.47 -22.45
C GLU A 25 4.95 1.43 -21.32
N ASP A 26 6.16 1.02 -20.92
CA ASP A 26 6.38 0.10 -19.78
C ASP A 26 5.77 0.60 -18.47
N PHE A 27 5.79 1.92 -18.24
CA PHE A 27 5.16 2.50 -17.06
C PHE A 27 3.63 2.42 -17.14
N PHE A 28 3.05 2.76 -18.30
CA PHE A 28 1.60 2.69 -18.51
C PHE A 28 1.07 1.26 -18.40
N ASP A 29 1.74 0.28 -19.01
CA ASP A 29 1.33 -1.12 -18.93
C ASP A 29 1.38 -1.64 -17.50
N LYS A 30 2.48 -1.34 -16.78
CA LYS A 30 2.61 -1.69 -15.36
C LYS A 30 1.49 -1.07 -14.52
N LEU A 31 1.23 0.22 -14.71
CA LEU A 31 0.21 0.93 -13.94
C LEU A 31 -1.18 0.37 -14.22
N THR A 32 -1.48 0.03 -15.48
CA THR A 32 -2.73 -0.60 -15.89
C THR A 32 -2.94 -1.92 -15.14
N VAL A 33 -1.93 -2.79 -15.12
CA VAL A 33 -1.99 -4.08 -14.38
C VAL A 33 -2.13 -3.88 -12.87
N GLU A 34 -1.42 -2.92 -12.29
CA GLU A 34 -1.56 -2.59 -10.86
C GLU A 34 -3.01 -2.15 -10.53
N GLN A 35 -3.61 -1.30 -11.37
CA GLN A 35 -4.99 -0.80 -11.21
C GLN A 35 -6.04 -1.89 -11.44
N GLU A 36 -5.86 -2.76 -12.44
CA GLU A 36 -6.70 -3.94 -12.66
C GLU A 36 -6.77 -4.82 -11.40
N PHE A 37 -5.62 -5.15 -10.80
CA PHE A 37 -5.61 -5.98 -9.60
C PHE A 37 -6.25 -5.28 -8.40
N MET A 38 -5.96 -3.99 -8.19
CA MET A 38 -6.53 -3.22 -7.08
C MET A 38 -8.06 -3.07 -7.20
N SER A 39 -8.57 -2.91 -8.43
CA SER A 39 -10.00 -2.89 -8.77
C SER A 39 -10.62 -4.30 -8.90
N GLY A 40 -9.81 -5.36 -8.77
CA GLY A 40 -10.19 -6.79 -8.71
C GLY A 40 -10.60 -7.40 -10.03
N ILE A 41 -9.98 -6.93 -11.11
CA ILE A 41 -10.07 -7.48 -12.46
C ILE A 41 -8.94 -8.51 -12.63
N ASP A 42 -9.28 -9.68 -13.19
CA ASP A 42 -8.35 -10.75 -13.59
C ASP A 42 -7.24 -11.13 -12.58
N THR A 43 -7.58 -11.10 -11.29
CA THR A 43 -6.64 -11.39 -10.19
C THR A 43 -6.29 -12.87 -10.03
N ASP A 44 -6.92 -13.80 -10.77
CA ASP A 44 -6.77 -15.24 -10.58
C ASP A 44 -6.15 -16.01 -11.77
N LYS A 45 -5.77 -15.30 -12.84
CA LYS A 45 -5.16 -15.88 -14.05
C LYS A 45 -3.70 -15.49 -14.17
N VAL A 46 -2.94 -16.20 -15.00
CA VAL A 46 -1.62 -15.70 -15.40
C VAL A 46 -1.84 -14.42 -16.23
N ASN A 47 -1.10 -13.37 -15.90
CA ASN A 47 -1.10 -12.08 -16.56
C ASN A 47 0.04 -11.98 -17.57
N ASN A 48 -0.31 -11.67 -18.83
CA ASN A 48 0.63 -11.66 -19.96
C ASN A 48 1.74 -10.61 -19.80
N TYR A 49 1.45 -9.42 -19.27
CA TYR A 49 2.47 -8.39 -19.07
C TYR A 49 3.55 -8.83 -18.06
N ILE A 50 3.15 -9.57 -17.02
CA ILE A 50 4.11 -10.17 -16.08
C ILE A 50 4.96 -11.24 -16.79
N GLU A 51 4.37 -12.06 -17.66
CA GLU A 51 5.11 -13.03 -18.46
C GLU A 51 6.11 -12.37 -19.40
N ASP A 52 5.70 -11.30 -20.09
CA ASP A 52 6.58 -10.53 -20.97
C ASP A 52 7.74 -9.90 -20.18
N CYS A 53 7.47 -9.35 -18.99
CA CYS A 53 8.51 -8.84 -18.10
C CYS A 53 9.52 -9.93 -17.70
N ILE A 54 9.06 -11.15 -17.42
CA ILE A 54 9.93 -12.28 -17.09
C ILE A 54 10.74 -12.69 -18.34
N ALA A 55 10.08 -12.87 -19.47
CA ALA A 55 10.72 -13.28 -20.72
C ALA A 55 11.81 -12.28 -21.19
N GLN A 56 11.56 -10.98 -20.99
CA GLN A 56 12.50 -9.90 -21.31
C GLN A 56 13.52 -9.63 -20.19
N LYS A 57 13.52 -10.44 -19.11
CA LYS A 57 14.44 -10.32 -17.96
C LYS A 57 14.42 -8.93 -17.32
N HIS A 58 13.25 -8.32 -17.19
CA HIS A 58 13.06 -7.10 -16.38
C HIS A 58 13.49 -7.34 -14.92
N SER A 59 13.65 -6.27 -14.13
CA SER A 59 14.03 -6.38 -12.71
C SER A 59 13.19 -7.41 -11.97
N LEU A 60 13.84 -8.37 -11.30
CA LEU A 60 13.18 -9.39 -10.49
C LEU A 60 12.23 -8.77 -9.47
N ILE A 61 12.64 -7.70 -8.79
CA ILE A 61 11.83 -7.08 -7.75
C ILE A 61 10.55 -6.45 -8.31
N LYS A 62 10.61 -5.90 -9.54
CA LYS A 62 9.40 -5.42 -10.23
C LYS A 62 8.42 -6.57 -10.48
N VAL A 63 8.90 -7.70 -11.00
CA VAL A 63 8.09 -8.90 -11.21
C VAL A 63 7.49 -9.41 -9.89
N LEU A 64 8.32 -9.53 -8.85
CA LEU A 64 7.89 -10.00 -7.52
C LEU A 64 6.80 -9.09 -6.93
N ARG A 65 6.92 -7.77 -7.07
CA ARG A 65 5.88 -6.83 -6.63
C ARG A 65 4.54 -7.07 -7.32
N LEU A 66 4.54 -7.30 -8.63
CA LEU A 66 3.30 -7.51 -9.40
C LEU A 66 2.62 -8.84 -9.02
N VAL A 67 3.37 -9.95 -8.93
CA VAL A 67 2.78 -11.24 -8.54
C VAL A 67 2.33 -11.26 -7.08
N CYS A 68 3.04 -10.54 -6.18
CA CYS A 68 2.60 -10.37 -4.80
C CYS A 68 1.31 -9.53 -4.71
N LEU A 69 1.22 -8.43 -5.47
CA LEU A 69 0.00 -7.61 -5.54
C LEU A 69 -1.18 -8.46 -6.01
N GLN A 70 -1.00 -9.23 -7.08
CA GLN A 70 -2.02 -10.14 -7.59
C GLN A 70 -2.47 -11.17 -6.55
N SER A 71 -1.50 -11.82 -5.88
CA SER A 71 -1.75 -12.77 -4.79
C SER A 71 -2.52 -12.12 -3.64
N VAL A 72 -2.14 -10.93 -3.18
CA VAL A 72 -2.82 -10.22 -2.09
C VAL A 72 -4.26 -9.84 -2.48
N CYS A 73 -4.48 -9.32 -3.68
CA CYS A 73 -5.82 -8.98 -4.19
C CYS A 73 -6.72 -10.22 -4.40
N ASN A 74 -6.12 -11.40 -4.58
CA ASN A 74 -6.85 -12.67 -4.75
C ASN A 74 -6.94 -13.54 -3.49
N SER A 75 -6.38 -13.10 -2.36
CA SER A 75 -6.20 -13.94 -1.15
C SER A 75 -5.37 -15.22 -1.40
N GLY A 76 -4.34 -15.12 -2.24
CA GLY A 76 -3.51 -16.21 -2.74
C GLY A 76 -3.84 -16.59 -4.19
N LEU A 77 -2.96 -17.34 -4.84
CA LEU A 77 -3.15 -17.80 -6.22
C LEU A 77 -3.46 -19.29 -6.26
N LYS A 78 -4.23 -19.73 -7.27
CA LYS A 78 -4.45 -21.17 -7.52
C LYS A 78 -3.11 -21.86 -7.76
N GLN A 79 -2.97 -23.10 -7.30
CA GLN A 79 -1.71 -23.86 -7.38
C GLN A 79 -1.08 -23.84 -8.78
N LYS A 80 -1.88 -24.05 -9.84
CA LYS A 80 -1.42 -24.00 -11.24
C LYS A 80 -0.79 -22.66 -11.63
N VAL A 81 -1.38 -21.54 -11.20
CA VAL A 81 -0.90 -20.18 -11.50
C VAL A 81 0.33 -19.86 -10.66
N LEU A 82 0.32 -20.24 -9.38
CA LEU A 82 1.45 -20.04 -8.49
C LEU A 82 2.70 -20.80 -8.96
N ASP A 83 2.54 -22.09 -9.28
CA ASP A 83 3.64 -22.94 -9.74
C ASP A 83 4.17 -22.50 -11.10
N TYR A 84 3.30 -21.95 -11.96
CA TYR A 84 3.70 -21.32 -13.20
C TYR A 84 4.67 -20.16 -12.92
N TYR A 85 4.25 -19.16 -12.14
CA TYR A 85 5.11 -18.01 -11.83
C TYR A 85 6.40 -18.42 -11.11
N LYS A 86 6.32 -19.32 -10.11
CA LYS A 86 7.51 -19.80 -9.39
C LYS A 86 8.50 -20.45 -10.36
N ARG A 87 8.04 -21.29 -11.30
CA ARG A 87 8.92 -21.95 -12.28
C ARG A 87 9.59 -20.93 -13.21
N GLU A 88 8.82 -20.04 -13.82
CA GLU A 88 9.37 -19.06 -14.79
C GLU A 88 10.35 -18.10 -14.10
N ILE A 89 10.07 -17.67 -12.86
CA ILE A 89 10.98 -16.84 -12.06
C ILE A 89 12.30 -17.58 -11.80
N LEU A 90 12.25 -18.82 -11.30
CA LEU A 90 13.48 -19.57 -10.97
C LEU A 90 14.33 -19.89 -12.21
N GLN A 91 13.70 -20.21 -13.34
CA GLN A 91 14.41 -20.48 -14.59
C GLN A 91 15.07 -19.22 -15.17
N THR A 92 14.45 -18.06 -14.97
CA THR A 92 14.90 -16.79 -15.56
C THR A 92 15.94 -16.08 -14.71
N TYR A 93 15.73 -16.05 -13.40
CA TYR A 93 16.50 -15.23 -12.46
C TYR A 93 17.46 -16.03 -11.58
N GLY A 94 17.34 -17.37 -11.52
CA GLY A 94 18.21 -18.22 -10.73
C GLY A 94 17.47 -19.01 -9.65
N TYR A 95 17.97 -20.22 -9.36
CA TYR A 95 17.34 -21.14 -8.41
C TYR A 95 17.52 -20.70 -6.95
N GLU A 96 18.52 -19.87 -6.65
CA GLU A 96 18.75 -19.24 -5.35
C GLU A 96 17.51 -18.47 -4.85
N HIS A 97 16.68 -17.96 -5.76
CA HIS A 97 15.44 -17.25 -5.43
C HIS A 97 14.32 -18.15 -4.91
N ILE A 98 14.55 -19.47 -4.79
CA ILE A 98 13.62 -20.35 -4.07
C ILE A 98 13.47 -19.91 -2.60
N LEU A 99 14.54 -19.39 -1.99
CA LEU A 99 14.51 -18.83 -0.64
C LEU A 99 13.70 -17.53 -0.60
N THR A 100 13.85 -16.67 -1.62
CA THR A 100 13.03 -15.45 -1.79
C THR A 100 11.55 -15.80 -1.87
N LEU A 101 11.16 -16.75 -2.73
CA LEU A 101 9.78 -17.19 -2.89
C LEU A 101 9.22 -17.79 -1.59
N HIS A 102 10.03 -18.57 -0.87
CA HIS A 102 9.65 -19.12 0.44
C HIS A 102 9.45 -18.02 1.51
N ASN A 103 10.31 -17.00 1.54
CA ASN A 103 10.16 -15.87 2.46
C ASN A 103 8.91 -15.03 2.14
N LEU A 104 8.61 -14.79 0.86
CA LEU A 104 7.39 -14.11 0.42
C LEU A 104 6.11 -14.89 0.79
N GLU A 105 6.17 -16.22 0.73
CA GLU A 105 5.07 -17.09 1.15
C GLU A 105 4.85 -17.03 2.66
N LYS A 106 5.91 -17.11 3.47
CA LYS A 106 5.85 -16.95 4.93
C LYS A 106 5.34 -15.57 5.34
N ALA A 107 5.70 -14.52 4.60
CA ALA A 107 5.19 -13.17 4.81
C ALA A 107 3.73 -12.99 4.37
N GLY A 108 3.13 -14.00 3.70
CA GLY A 108 1.77 -13.97 3.21
C GLY A 108 1.55 -13.16 1.93
N LEU A 109 2.63 -12.73 1.27
CA LEU A 109 2.60 -11.88 0.06
C LEU A 109 2.36 -12.70 -1.21
N LEU A 110 3.04 -13.83 -1.35
CA LEU A 110 2.89 -14.74 -2.49
C LEU A 110 2.60 -16.15 -1.98
N LYS A 111 1.32 -16.51 -1.89
CA LYS A 111 0.88 -17.74 -1.22
C LYS A 111 -0.15 -18.52 -2.05
N PRO A 112 -0.29 -19.84 -1.82
CA PRO A 112 -1.40 -20.58 -2.39
C PRO A 112 -2.72 -20.08 -1.83
N GLN A 113 -3.74 -20.03 -2.69
CA GLN A 113 -5.11 -19.82 -2.27
C GLN A 113 -5.55 -21.01 -1.42
N THR A 114 -5.92 -20.76 -0.16
CA THR A 114 -6.61 -21.76 0.65
C THR A 114 -8.08 -21.75 0.24
N GLY A 115 -8.77 -22.90 0.21
CA GLY A 115 -10.14 -23.05 -0.32
C GLY A 115 -11.25 -22.19 0.33
N GLY A 116 -10.88 -21.21 1.16
CA GLY A 116 -11.75 -20.16 1.66
C GLY A 116 -12.07 -19.08 0.63
N ARG A 117 -13.04 -18.24 0.98
CA ARG A 117 -13.50 -17.13 0.15
C ARG A 117 -12.46 -16.01 0.09
N ASN A 118 -12.24 -15.42 -1.10
CA ASN A 118 -11.46 -14.19 -1.23
C ASN A 118 -12.20 -13.05 -0.53
N ASN A 119 -11.59 -12.48 0.51
CA ASN A 119 -12.18 -11.42 1.33
C ASN A 119 -11.87 -10.00 0.80
N TYR A 120 -10.87 -9.84 -0.07
CA TYR A 120 -10.45 -8.54 -0.59
C TYR A 120 -11.59 -7.76 -1.26
N PRO A 121 -12.48 -8.37 -2.10
CA PRO A 121 -13.61 -7.65 -2.69
C PRO A 121 -14.55 -7.05 -1.65
N THR A 122 -14.80 -7.77 -0.55
CA THR A 122 -15.63 -7.29 0.58
C THR A 122 -14.95 -6.11 1.27
N ILE A 123 -13.66 -6.23 1.59
CA ILE A 123 -12.88 -5.16 2.24
C ILE A 123 -12.85 -3.92 1.35
N ARG A 124 -12.49 -4.09 0.06
CA ARG A 124 -12.39 -3.01 -0.93
C ARG A 124 -13.71 -2.25 -1.05
N LYS A 125 -14.83 -2.96 -1.19
CA LYS A 125 -16.15 -2.34 -1.35
C LYS A 125 -16.59 -1.64 -0.06
N THR A 126 -16.50 -2.29 1.09
CA THR A 126 -16.96 -1.72 2.37
C THR A 126 -16.16 -0.49 2.79
N LEU A 127 -14.84 -0.52 2.55
CA LEU A 127 -13.94 0.58 2.94
C LEU A 127 -13.64 1.57 1.80
N ARG A 128 -14.28 1.41 0.64
CA ARG A 128 -14.08 2.25 -0.56
C ARG A 128 -12.60 2.43 -0.89
N LEU A 129 -11.91 1.30 -1.06
CA LEU A 129 -10.47 1.30 -1.33
C LEU A 129 -10.11 1.53 -2.79
N TRP A 130 -11.07 1.44 -3.71
CA TRP A 130 -10.89 1.78 -5.12
C TRP A 130 -11.99 2.75 -5.53
N MET A 131 -11.62 3.85 -6.18
CA MET A 131 -12.53 4.81 -6.79
C MET A 131 -12.04 5.15 -8.19
N ASP A 132 -12.97 5.17 -9.15
CA ASP A 132 -12.70 5.64 -10.50
C ASP A 132 -12.74 7.19 -10.55
N ASP A 133 -12.14 7.77 -11.58
CA ASP A 133 -12.20 9.22 -11.89
C ASP A 133 -11.81 10.16 -10.73
N VAL A 134 -10.73 9.83 -10.01
CA VAL A 134 -10.22 10.66 -8.90
C VAL A 134 -9.68 12.00 -9.41
N ASN A 135 -10.08 13.11 -8.77
CA ASN A 135 -9.53 14.43 -9.05
C ASN A 135 -8.14 14.59 -8.38
N GLU A 136 -7.08 14.51 -9.17
CA GLU A 136 -5.69 14.63 -8.67
C GLU A 136 -5.25 16.08 -8.42
N GLN A 137 -5.90 17.05 -9.06
CA GLN A 137 -5.53 18.47 -8.95
C GLN A 137 -6.11 19.10 -7.68
N ASN A 138 -7.35 18.74 -7.34
CA ASN A 138 -8.05 19.19 -6.15
C ASN A 138 -8.64 17.96 -5.43
N PRO A 139 -7.81 17.23 -4.68
CA PRO A 139 -8.19 15.94 -4.11
C PRO A 139 -9.25 16.11 -3.02
N THR A 140 -10.23 15.20 -3.02
CA THR A 140 -11.32 15.13 -2.04
C THR A 140 -11.26 13.88 -1.17
N ASP A 141 -10.41 12.92 -1.53
CA ASP A 141 -10.21 11.66 -0.81
C ASP A 141 -8.75 11.24 -0.86
N ILE A 142 -8.31 10.44 0.13
CA ILE A 142 -6.97 9.88 0.21
C ILE A 142 -6.58 8.97 -0.97
N SER A 143 -7.53 8.53 -1.80
CA SER A 143 -7.25 7.78 -3.02
C SER A 143 -6.38 8.50 -4.06
N TYR A 144 -6.24 9.83 -3.95
CA TYR A 144 -5.44 10.63 -4.87
C TYR A 144 -3.95 10.22 -4.89
N VAL A 145 -3.44 9.68 -3.78
CA VAL A 145 -2.01 9.30 -3.68
C VAL A 145 -1.64 8.10 -4.56
N TYR A 146 -2.63 7.36 -5.06
CA TYR A 146 -2.47 6.24 -6.00
C TYR A 146 -3.49 6.31 -7.14
N SER A 147 -3.96 7.52 -7.48
CA SER A 147 -4.86 7.76 -8.62
C SER A 147 -6.10 6.84 -8.65
N GLY A 148 -6.64 6.48 -7.49
CA GLY A 148 -7.79 5.56 -7.40
C GLY A 148 -7.78 4.69 -6.16
N TYR A 149 -6.61 4.18 -5.76
CA TYR A 149 -6.49 3.33 -4.57
C TYR A 149 -6.32 4.15 -3.28
N ALA A 150 -7.24 3.99 -2.32
CA ALA A 150 -7.11 4.55 -0.99
C ALA A 150 -6.33 3.58 -0.08
N PRO A 151 -5.18 3.98 0.51
CA PRO A 151 -4.41 3.11 1.38
C PRO A 151 -5.24 2.59 2.55
N LEU A 152 -5.39 1.25 2.64
CA LEU A 152 -6.18 0.61 3.70
C LEU A 152 -5.75 1.07 5.09
N SER A 153 -4.45 1.17 5.33
CA SER A 153 -3.86 1.66 6.59
C SER A 153 -4.38 3.05 6.99
N VAL A 154 -4.38 3.98 6.05
CA VAL A 154 -4.83 5.36 6.26
C VAL A 154 -6.37 5.43 6.35
N ARG A 155 -7.08 4.60 5.59
CA ARG A 155 -8.54 4.48 5.69
C ARG A 155 -8.97 3.99 7.07
N LEU A 156 -8.25 3.04 7.67
CA LEU A 156 -8.52 2.59 9.04
C LEU A 156 -8.29 3.70 10.06
N ALA A 157 -7.24 4.51 9.91
CA ALA A 157 -6.98 5.67 10.77
C ALA A 157 -8.09 6.73 10.64
N GLN A 158 -8.52 7.04 9.40
CA GLN A 158 -9.63 7.93 9.13
C GLN A 158 -10.92 7.47 9.83
N LEU A 159 -11.26 6.19 9.66
CA LEU A 159 -12.48 5.61 10.23
C LEU A 159 -12.41 5.45 11.75
N LEU A 160 -11.22 5.31 12.34
CA LEU A 160 -11.03 5.37 13.79
C LEU A 160 -11.39 6.76 14.33
N SER A 161 -10.94 7.82 13.65
CA SER A 161 -11.24 9.19 14.04
C SER A 161 -12.74 9.48 13.96
N ARG A 162 -13.39 9.08 12.84
CA ARG A 162 -14.82 9.27 12.61
C ARG A 162 -15.33 8.28 11.54
N PRO A 163 -16.42 7.52 11.79
CA PRO A 163 -17.30 7.55 12.97
C PRO A 163 -16.83 6.66 14.13
N GLY A 164 -15.68 5.99 14.01
CA GLY A 164 -15.15 5.02 14.97
C GLY A 164 -15.26 3.58 14.45
N TRP A 165 -14.36 2.70 14.88
CA TRP A 165 -14.24 1.33 14.39
C TRP A 165 -15.45 0.42 14.59
N ARG A 166 -16.35 0.76 15.52
CA ARG A 166 -17.62 0.03 15.69
C ARG A 166 -18.45 -0.04 14.41
N SER A 167 -18.30 0.93 13.49
CA SER A 167 -19.04 0.92 12.21
C SER A 167 -18.47 -0.07 11.18
N ILE A 168 -17.29 -0.64 11.42
CA ILE A 168 -16.58 -1.54 10.48
C ILE A 168 -16.10 -2.84 11.14
N GLU A 169 -16.71 -3.23 12.27
CA GLU A 169 -16.32 -4.39 13.08
C GLU A 169 -16.21 -5.69 12.25
N GLU A 170 -17.15 -5.94 11.35
CA GLU A 170 -17.13 -7.13 10.49
C GLU A 170 -15.93 -7.17 9.53
N VAL A 171 -15.42 -6.01 9.10
CA VAL A 171 -14.21 -5.92 8.30
C VAL A 171 -12.96 -6.13 9.16
N LEU A 172 -12.95 -5.60 10.38
CA LEU A 172 -11.81 -5.79 11.29
C LEU A 172 -11.58 -7.26 11.65
N ARG A 173 -12.67 -8.04 11.84
CA ARG A 173 -12.60 -9.48 12.16
C ARG A 173 -11.94 -10.35 11.09
N ILE A 174 -11.93 -9.91 9.83
CA ILE A 174 -11.30 -10.63 8.73
C ILE A 174 -9.90 -10.11 8.38
N LEU A 175 -9.46 -9.03 9.04
CA LEU A 175 -8.08 -8.54 8.96
C LEU A 175 -7.18 -9.27 9.97
N PRO A 176 -5.86 -9.35 9.74
CA PRO A 176 -4.96 -10.02 10.66
C PRO A 176 -4.83 -9.29 12.00
N GLY A 177 -4.89 -10.06 13.09
CA GLY A 177 -4.64 -9.58 14.45
C GLY A 177 -5.86 -8.99 15.15
N PRO A 178 -5.77 -8.76 16.47
CA PRO A 178 -6.85 -8.17 17.25
C PRO A 178 -6.90 -6.64 17.09
N HIS A 179 -8.09 -6.06 17.23
CA HIS A 179 -8.32 -4.64 17.47
C HIS A 179 -8.70 -4.42 18.93
N PHE A 180 -8.05 -3.46 19.60
CA PHE A 180 -8.26 -3.17 21.02
C PHE A 180 -8.11 -1.68 21.32
N GLU A 181 -8.65 -1.24 22.45
CA GLU A 181 -8.56 0.14 22.97
C GLU A 181 -8.19 0.07 24.45
N GLU A 182 -7.11 0.74 24.82
CA GLU A 182 -6.64 0.83 26.21
C GLU A 182 -6.62 2.28 26.68
N ARG A 183 -6.92 2.51 27.96
CA ARG A 183 -6.96 3.85 28.55
C ARG A 183 -5.90 4.00 29.62
N GLN A 184 -5.00 4.95 29.43
CA GLN A 184 -4.03 5.33 30.44
C GLN A 184 -4.57 6.51 31.26
N PRO A 185 -4.64 6.39 32.60
CA PRO A 185 -5.14 7.48 33.44
C PRO A 185 -4.14 8.63 33.48
N LEU A 186 -4.65 9.85 33.35
CA LEU A 186 -3.86 11.05 33.61
C LEU A 186 -3.74 11.30 35.11
N PRO A 187 -2.60 11.80 35.62
CA PRO A 187 -2.46 12.26 37.00
C PRO A 187 -3.58 13.24 37.35
N THR A 188 -4.17 13.11 38.55
CA THR A 188 -5.36 13.85 38.97
C THR A 188 -5.23 15.38 38.80
N GLY A 189 -4.04 15.94 39.02
CA GLY A 189 -3.76 17.37 38.82
C GLY A 189 -3.66 17.84 37.36
N LEU A 190 -3.64 16.93 36.39
CA LEU A 190 -3.48 17.23 34.95
C LEU A 190 -4.72 16.91 34.12
N GLN A 191 -5.82 16.48 34.75
CA GLN A 191 -7.07 16.19 34.06
C GLN A 191 -7.72 17.49 33.58
N LYS A 192 -7.54 17.82 32.30
CA LYS A 192 -8.21 18.95 31.65
C LYS A 192 -9.52 18.51 31.01
N LYS A 193 -10.59 19.28 31.22
CA LYS A 193 -11.82 19.17 30.40
C LYS A 193 -11.49 19.68 28.99
N ARG A 194 -11.81 18.86 27.99
CA ARG A 194 -11.57 19.16 26.59
C ARG A 194 -12.45 20.33 26.13
N GLN A 195 -11.88 21.28 25.39
CA GLN A 195 -12.66 22.39 24.85
C GLN A 195 -13.40 21.95 23.58
N PRO A 196 -14.65 22.40 23.36
CA PRO A 196 -15.34 22.18 22.09
C PRO A 196 -14.56 22.83 20.94
N GLY A 197 -14.29 22.08 19.87
CA GLY A 197 -13.56 22.58 18.69
C GLY A 197 -12.05 22.35 18.68
N GLU A 198 -11.48 21.74 19.73
CA GLU A 198 -10.05 21.41 19.77
C GLU A 198 -9.75 20.14 18.95
N ASN A 199 -8.90 20.28 17.93
CA ASN A 199 -8.40 19.15 17.14
C ASN A 199 -7.66 18.15 18.02
N ARG A 200 -7.92 16.85 17.84
CA ARG A 200 -7.11 15.81 18.49
C ARG A 200 -5.77 15.74 17.79
N VAL A 201 -4.72 15.45 18.55
CA VAL A 201 -3.47 14.97 17.96
C VAL A 201 -3.41 13.46 18.15
N THR A 202 -3.28 12.72 17.06
CA THR A 202 -3.15 11.25 17.08
C THR A 202 -1.75 10.87 16.62
N LEU A 203 -1.02 10.14 17.45
CA LEU A 203 0.21 9.47 17.04
C LEU A 203 -0.16 8.15 16.35
N VAL A 204 0.12 8.03 15.05
CA VAL A 204 -0.04 6.79 14.29
C VAL A 204 1.32 6.14 14.14
N PHE A 205 1.50 4.98 14.77
CA PHE A 205 2.75 4.22 14.70
C PHE A 205 2.60 3.03 13.74
N PHE A 206 3.30 3.07 12.62
CA PHE A 206 3.41 1.95 11.69
C PHE A 206 4.48 0.95 12.14
N LEU A 207 4.05 -0.23 12.59
CA LEU A 207 4.93 -1.34 12.96
C LEU A 207 5.22 -2.21 11.73
N GLY A 208 6.42 -2.10 11.18
CA GLY A 208 6.84 -2.84 9.98
C GLY A 208 7.15 -1.96 8.78
N GLY A 209 6.85 -0.66 8.85
CA GLY A 209 7.24 0.32 7.84
C GLY A 209 6.09 1.18 7.33
N VAL A 210 6.42 2.32 6.71
CA VAL A 210 5.44 3.22 6.09
C VAL A 210 6.00 3.80 4.78
N THR A 211 5.10 4.06 3.83
CA THR A 211 5.42 4.69 2.54
C THR A 211 5.22 6.20 2.57
N PHE A 212 5.86 6.91 1.62
CA PHE A 212 5.62 8.34 1.45
C PHE A 212 4.18 8.67 1.02
N ALA A 213 3.51 7.79 0.29
CA ALA A 213 2.12 7.97 -0.12
C ALA A 213 1.17 7.90 1.10
N GLU A 214 1.38 6.96 2.02
CA GLU A 214 0.61 6.91 3.28
C GLU A 214 0.86 8.14 4.15
N ILE A 215 2.11 8.61 4.23
CA ILE A 215 2.44 9.87 4.92
C ILE A 215 1.71 11.06 4.28
N ALA A 216 1.69 11.15 2.96
CA ALA A 216 0.98 12.20 2.23
C ALA A 216 -0.53 12.16 2.50
N ALA A 217 -1.13 10.96 2.48
CA ALA A 217 -2.54 10.78 2.78
C ALA A 217 -2.91 11.16 4.23
N LEU A 218 -2.06 10.85 5.22
CA LEU A 218 -2.28 11.29 6.61
C LEU A 218 -2.14 12.82 6.77
N ARG A 219 -1.20 13.44 6.03
CA ARG A 219 -1.07 14.90 5.99
C ARG A 219 -2.30 15.54 5.34
N PHE A 220 -2.82 14.97 4.25
CA PHE A 220 -4.06 15.39 3.63
C PHE A 220 -5.23 15.36 4.61
N LEU A 221 -5.42 14.25 5.34
CA LEU A 221 -6.47 14.16 6.36
C LEU A 221 -6.32 15.17 7.50
N SER A 222 -5.08 15.52 7.87
CA SER A 222 -4.79 16.52 8.93
C SER A 222 -5.19 17.94 8.53
N GLN A 223 -5.28 18.22 7.22
CA GLN A 223 -5.62 19.54 6.69
C GLN A 223 -7.13 19.74 6.48
N LEU A 224 -7.93 18.66 6.56
CA LEU A 224 -9.38 18.75 6.42
C LEU A 224 -9.97 19.43 7.67
N GLU A 225 -10.63 20.57 7.48
CA GLU A 225 -11.29 21.32 8.57
C GLU A 225 -12.31 20.45 9.32
N ASP A 226 -12.99 19.54 8.60
CA ASP A 226 -13.98 18.60 9.16
C ASP A 226 -13.36 17.31 9.76
N GLY A 227 -12.04 17.12 9.63
CA GLY A 227 -11.32 15.90 10.02
C GLY A 227 -11.13 15.76 11.53
N GLY A 228 -11.12 16.87 12.26
CA GLY A 228 -11.08 16.95 13.73
C GLY A 228 -9.87 16.26 14.38
N THR A 229 -8.86 15.86 13.61
CA THR A 229 -7.68 15.12 14.06
C THR A 229 -6.47 15.40 13.18
N GLU A 230 -5.38 15.82 13.81
CA GLU A 230 -4.05 15.94 13.21
C GLU A 230 -3.21 14.70 13.52
N TYR A 231 -2.39 14.27 12.55
CA TYR A 231 -1.61 13.05 12.67
C TYR A 231 -0.11 13.33 12.84
N VAL A 232 0.48 12.77 13.89
CA VAL A 232 1.93 12.60 14.02
C VAL A 232 2.26 11.18 13.58
N ILE A 233 3.18 11.02 12.63
CA ILE A 233 3.54 9.70 12.09
C ILE A 233 4.81 9.20 12.75
N ALA A 234 4.74 7.99 13.32
CA ALA A 234 5.89 7.21 13.74
C ALA A 234 5.98 5.91 12.92
N THR A 235 7.19 5.40 12.73
CA THR A 235 7.39 4.17 11.95
C THR A 235 8.69 3.49 12.36
N THR A 236 8.76 2.17 12.17
CA THR A 236 10.03 1.43 12.30
C THR A 236 10.96 1.69 11.12
N LYS A 237 10.43 1.98 9.92
CA LYS A 237 11.24 2.20 8.71
C LYS A 237 10.45 2.95 7.62
N LEU A 238 11.07 3.99 7.07
CA LEU A 238 10.64 4.55 5.78
C LEU A 238 11.06 3.60 4.65
N MET A 239 10.09 3.10 3.88
CA MET A 239 10.31 2.09 2.85
C MET A 239 9.38 2.27 1.65
N ASN A 240 9.69 1.56 0.57
CA ASN A 240 8.83 1.34 -0.59
C ASN A 240 8.81 -0.15 -0.95
N GLY A 241 7.95 -0.55 -1.89
CA GLY A 241 7.80 -1.94 -2.28
C GLY A 241 9.09 -2.62 -2.76
N THR A 242 10.02 -1.86 -3.35
CA THR A 242 11.32 -2.40 -3.79
C THR A 242 12.19 -2.73 -2.57
N SER A 243 12.46 -1.75 -1.72
CA SER A 243 13.29 -1.93 -0.52
C SER A 243 12.71 -2.93 0.49
N TRP A 244 11.37 -3.10 0.49
CA TRP A 244 10.70 -4.05 1.35
C TRP A 244 10.94 -5.49 0.89
N ILE A 245 10.77 -5.76 -0.42
CA ILE A 245 11.05 -7.09 -0.97
C ILE A 245 12.55 -7.42 -0.87
N GLU A 246 13.44 -6.46 -1.14
CA GLU A 246 14.89 -6.65 -0.96
C GLU A 246 15.25 -7.10 0.47
N ALA A 247 14.61 -6.53 1.49
CA ALA A 247 14.84 -6.90 2.87
C ALA A 247 14.33 -8.32 3.22
N LEU A 248 13.47 -8.91 2.39
CA LEU A 248 12.99 -10.29 2.50
C LEU A 248 13.82 -11.29 1.67
N MET A 249 14.76 -10.80 0.86
CA MET A 249 15.69 -11.63 0.10
C MET A 249 16.90 -12.00 0.98
N GLU A 250 17.42 -13.21 0.77
CA GLU A 250 18.67 -13.62 1.38
C GLU A 250 19.83 -12.88 0.72
N LYS A 251 20.85 -12.52 1.51
CA LYS A 251 22.09 -11.97 0.95
C LYS A 251 22.79 -13.09 0.17
N PRO A 252 23.21 -12.85 -1.08
CA PRO A 252 24.04 -13.83 -1.78
C PRO A 252 25.34 -14.04 -0.99
N PHE A 253 25.78 -15.30 -0.93
CA PHE A 253 27.05 -15.70 -0.31
C PHE A 253 28.25 -15.09 -1.05
#